data_AF-A0A7C4JH03-F1
#
_entry.id   AF-A0A7C4JH03-F1
#
_cell.length_a   1.000
_cell.length_b   1.000
_cell.length_c   1.000
_cell.angle_alpha   90.00
_cell.angle_beta   90.00
_cell.angle_gamma   90.00
#
_symmetry.space_group_name_H-M   'P 1'
#
loop_
_entity.id
_entity.type
_entity.pdbx_description
1 polymer ?
#
loop_
_entity_poly.entity_id
_entity_poly.type
_entity_poly.pdbx_seq_one_letter_code
_entity_poly.pdbx_strand_id
1 'polypeptide(L)'
;MKEKIRKILTLINNWKVILLIILIGLGLFYWYQIRPSMIYSKCHNEATEKTRKVVEIVFKGGEKGEKVRMISLKNLIDELDEIYEDLYKQCLRKRGINNK
;
A
#
# COMPACT_ATOMS: atom_id res chain seq x y z
N MET A 1 -30.02 -33.32 11.62
CA MET A 1 -28.65 -32.87 11.26
C MET A 1 -27.99 -33.72 10.17
N LYS A 2 -27.98 -35.06 10.28
CA LYS A 2 -27.36 -35.97 9.30
C LYS A 2 -27.88 -35.83 7.85
N GLU A 3 -29.17 -35.55 7.67
CA GLU A 3 -29.74 -35.37 6.32
C GLU A 3 -29.27 -34.08 5.60
N LYS A 4 -29.10 -32.97 6.35
CA LYS A 4 -28.59 -31.71 5.77
C LYS A 4 -27.16 -31.87 5.27
N ILE A 5 -26.33 -32.61 6.01
CA ILE A 5 -24.93 -32.87 5.64
C ILE A 5 -24.84 -33.74 4.39
N ARG A 6 -25.68 -34.78 4.25
CA ARG A 6 -25.74 -35.60 3.02
C ARG A 6 -26.10 -34.79 1.79
N LYS A 7 -27.09 -33.89 1.88
CA LYS A 7 -27.48 -33.02 0.76
C LYS A 7 -26.37 -32.04 0.36
N ILE A 8 -25.59 -31.55 1.32
CA ILE A 8 -24.43 -30.68 1.03
C ILE A 8 -23.32 -31.48 0.34
N LEU A 9 -23.07 -32.73 0.78
CA LEU A 9 -22.05 -33.59 0.18
C LEU A 9 -22.34 -33.90 -1.29
N THR A 10 -23.61 -34.17 -1.64
CA THR A 10 -24.01 -34.45 -3.03
C THR A 10 -23.95 -33.20 -3.91
N LEU A 11 -24.20 -32.00 -3.35
CA LEU A 11 -24.02 -30.72 -4.03
C LEU A 11 -22.55 -30.41 -4.32
N ILE A 12 -21.65 -30.69 -3.37
CA ILE A 12 -20.20 -30.48 -3.53
C ILE A 12 -19.59 -31.45 -4.55
N ASN A 13 -20.16 -32.66 -4.70
CA ASN A 13 -19.71 -33.64 -5.70
C ASN A 13 -19.99 -33.22 -7.16
N ASN A 14 -20.72 -32.12 -7.38
CA ASN A 14 -20.88 -31.54 -8.70
C ASN A 14 -19.66 -30.66 -9.04
N TRP A 15 -18.91 -31.05 -10.06
CA TRP A 15 -17.72 -30.32 -10.56
C TRP A 15 -17.96 -28.81 -10.78
N LYS A 16 -19.17 -28.42 -11.22
CA LYS A 16 -19.56 -27.01 -11.40
C LYS A 16 -19.56 -26.22 -10.09
N VAL A 17 -19.94 -26.84 -8.97
CA VAL A 17 -19.96 -26.20 -7.64
C VAL A 17 -18.54 -26.02 -7.12
N ILE A 18 -17.67 -27.01 -7.30
CA ILE A 18 -16.25 -26.92 -6.96
C ILE A 18 -15.59 -25.76 -7.72
N LEU A 19 -15.82 -25.67 -9.03
CA LEU A 19 -15.27 -24.61 -9.87
C LEU A 19 -15.75 -23.22 -9.42
N LEU A 20 -17.04 -23.10 -9.07
CA LEU A 20 -17.61 -21.86 -8.55
C LEU A 20 -16.99 -21.44 -7.20
N ILE A 21 -16.76 -22.40 -6.29
CA ILE A 21 -16.08 -22.13 -5.01
C ILE A 21 -14.63 -21.66 -5.24
N ILE A 22 -13.91 -22.29 -6.17
CA ILE A 22 -12.54 -21.88 -6.53
C ILE A 22 -12.54 -20.45 -7.07
N LEU A 23 -13.48 -20.10 -7.95
CA LEU A 23 -13.58 -18.78 -8.57
C LEU A 23 -13.87 -17.69 -7.52
N ILE A 24 -14.77 -17.97 -6.57
CA ILE A 24 -15.03 -17.10 -5.42
C ILE A 24 -13.79 -16.97 -4.52
N GLY A 25 -13.12 -18.09 -4.24
CA GLY A 25 -11.91 -18.12 -3.43
C GLY A 25 -10.78 -17.26 -4.03
N LEU A 26 -10.57 -17.36 -5.35
CA LEU A 26 -9.60 -16.52 -6.08
C LEU A 26 -10.00 -15.05 -6.06
N GLY A 27 -11.29 -14.74 -6.24
CA GLY A 27 -11.79 -13.37 -6.17
C GLY A 27 -11.56 -12.73 -4.79
N LEU A 28 -11.84 -13.48 -3.72
CA LEU A 28 -11.56 -13.04 -2.35
C LEU A 28 -10.05 -12.88 -2.12
N PHE A 29 -9.24 -13.85 -2.55
CA PHE A 29 -7.79 -13.78 -2.41
C PHE A 29 -7.20 -12.56 -3.13
N TYR A 30 -7.64 -12.28 -4.36
CA TYR A 30 -7.24 -11.10 -5.11
C TYR A 30 -7.59 -9.80 -4.37
N TRP A 31 -8.81 -9.71 -3.83
CA TRP A 31 -9.27 -8.50 -3.15
C TRP A 31 -8.54 -8.22 -1.83
N TYR A 32 -8.23 -9.27 -1.06
CA TYR A 32 -7.63 -9.13 0.27
C TYR A 32 -6.10 -9.17 0.30
N GLN A 33 -5.44 -9.84 -0.65
CA GLN A 33 -3.98 -9.99 -0.66
C GLN A 33 -3.30 -9.16 -1.76
N ILE A 34 -3.80 -9.27 -2.99
CA ILE A 34 -3.12 -8.69 -4.17
C ILE A 34 -3.41 -7.20 -4.30
N ARG A 35 -4.68 -6.79 -4.13
CA ARG A 35 -5.07 -5.38 -4.22
C ARG A 35 -4.31 -4.48 -3.21
N PRO A 36 -4.25 -4.79 -1.90
CA PRO A 36 -3.57 -3.92 -0.95
C PRO A 36 -2.06 -3.86 -1.17
N SER A 37 -1.40 -4.99 -1.48
CA SER A 37 0.04 -5.01 -1.72
C SER A 37 0.45 -4.13 -2.91
N MET A 38 -0.31 -4.17 -4.01
CA MET A 38 -0.10 -3.27 -5.16
C MET A 38 -0.30 -1.80 -4.80
N ILE A 39 -1.27 -1.48 -3.94
CA ILE A 39 -1.53 -0.10 -3.52
C ILE A 39 -0.40 0.42 -2.63
N TYR A 40 0.04 -0.37 -1.65
CA TYR A 40 1.18 -0.01 -0.79
C TYR A 40 2.44 0.25 -1.61
N SER A 41 2.77 -0.63 -2.56
CA SER A 41 3.93 -0.44 -3.43
C SER A 41 3.82 0.83 -4.30
N LYS A 42 2.65 1.09 -4.89
CA LYS A 42 2.44 2.32 -5.68
C LYS A 42 2.56 3.57 -4.82
N CYS A 43 1.99 3.57 -3.61
CA CYS A 43 2.08 4.72 -2.71
C CYS A 43 3.50 4.93 -2.18
N HIS A 44 4.24 3.85 -1.91
CA HIS A 44 5.65 3.93 -1.54
C HIS A 44 6.46 4.60 -2.65
N ASN A 45 6.30 4.17 -3.90
CA ASN A 45 7.01 4.76 -5.04
C ASN A 45 6.64 6.23 -5.24
N GLU A 46 5.35 6.58 -5.13
CA GLU A 46 4.88 7.97 -5.29
C GLU A 46 5.41 8.89 -4.18
N ALA A 47 5.40 8.42 -2.93
CA ALA A 47 5.94 9.17 -1.80
C ALA A 47 7.45 9.36 -1.96
N THR A 48 8.20 8.30 -2.28
CA THR A 48 9.65 8.36 -2.51
C THR A 48 10.02 9.31 -3.65
N GLU A 49 9.31 9.28 -4.78
CA GLU A 49 9.59 10.18 -5.90
C GLU A 49 9.35 11.65 -5.54
N LYS A 50 8.28 11.94 -4.81
CA LYS A 50 7.96 13.29 -4.34
C LYS A 50 8.96 13.79 -3.31
N THR A 51 9.32 12.98 -2.31
CA THR A 51 10.35 13.34 -1.33
C THR A 51 11.70 13.58 -2.02
N ARG A 52 12.07 12.76 -3.00
CA ARG A 52 13.30 12.96 -3.78
C ARG A 52 13.33 14.31 -4.51
N LYS A 53 12.19 14.78 -5.05
CA LYS A 53 12.10 16.11 -5.69
C LYS A 53 12.30 17.23 -4.67
N VAL A 54 11.76 17.11 -3.47
CA VAL A 54 11.98 18.09 -2.38
C VAL A 54 13.46 18.15 -2.02
N VAL A 55 14.09 16.99 -1.84
CA VAL A 55 15.54 16.88 -1.61
C VAL A 55 16.31 17.57 -2.74
N GLU A 56 16.01 17.24 -3.99
CA GLU A 56 16.70 17.84 -5.14
C GLU A 56 16.57 19.38 -5.18
N ILE A 57 15.42 19.94 -4.83
CA ILE A 57 15.22 21.39 -4.75
C ILE A 57 16.06 22.00 -3.61
N VAL A 58 16.08 21.36 -2.44
CA VAL A 58 16.85 21.83 -1.28
C VAL A 58 18.35 21.80 -1.56
N PHE A 59 18.85 20.73 -2.18
CA PHE A 59 20.28 20.57 -2.47
C PHE A 59 20.74 21.38 -3.71
N LYS A 60 19.94 21.46 -4.77
CA LYS A 60 20.28 22.28 -5.96
C LYS A 60 20.09 23.78 -5.72
N GLY A 61 19.19 24.19 -4.83
CA GLY A 61 19.05 25.58 -4.40
C GLY A 61 20.21 26.08 -3.53
N GLY A 62 21.04 25.17 -3.00
CA GLY A 62 22.12 25.46 -2.06
C GLY A 62 23.45 25.94 -2.68
N GLU A 63 23.60 25.99 -4.01
CA GLU A 63 24.84 26.45 -4.65
C GLU A 63 25.12 27.96 -4.49
N LYS A 64 24.19 28.74 -3.91
CA LYS A 64 24.40 30.16 -3.58
C LYS A 64 24.10 30.45 -2.13
N GLY A 65 24.85 29.87 -1.21
CA GLY A 65 24.71 30.23 0.19
C GLY A 65 25.47 29.34 1.14
N GLU A 66 26.75 29.62 1.26
CA GLU A 66 27.50 29.50 2.50
C GLU A 66 26.59 29.60 3.74
N LYS A 67 26.58 28.54 4.57
CA LYS A 67 25.71 28.28 5.75
C LYS A 67 24.46 27.41 5.50
N VAL A 68 24.63 26.22 4.93
CA VAL A 68 24.05 25.05 5.64
C VAL A 68 24.95 24.82 6.86
N ARG A 69 24.83 25.71 7.85
CA ARG A 69 25.25 25.45 9.23
C ARG A 69 24.68 24.08 9.59
N MET A 70 25.34 23.37 10.49
CA MET A 70 24.90 22.14 11.14
C MET A 70 23.49 22.25 11.76
N ILE A 71 22.45 22.48 10.96
CA ILE A 71 21.13 21.93 11.16
C ILE A 71 21.43 20.44 11.11
N SER A 72 21.40 19.83 12.30
CA SER A 72 21.74 18.44 12.50
C SER A 72 21.18 17.64 11.34
N LEU A 73 22.03 16.92 10.61
CA LEU A 73 21.61 16.05 9.50
C LEU A 73 20.42 15.17 9.93
N LYS A 74 20.36 14.85 11.23
CA LYS A 74 19.24 14.23 11.90
C LYS A 74 17.91 14.99 11.73
N ASN A 75 17.86 16.29 12.01
CA ASN A 75 16.64 17.09 11.88
C ASN A 75 16.14 17.12 10.44
N LEU A 76 17.05 17.16 9.47
CA LEU A 76 16.70 17.12 8.04
C LEU A 76 16.14 15.74 7.66
N ILE A 77 16.74 14.66 8.17
CA ILE A 77 16.25 13.29 7.95
C ILE A 77 14.87 13.11 8.59
N ASP A 78 14.68 13.58 9.82
CA ASP A 78 13.42 13.50 10.55
C ASP A 78 12.32 14.26 9.78
N GLU A 79 12.60 15.46 9.26
CA GLU A 79 11.66 16.25 8.46
C GLU A 79 11.34 15.60 7.10
N LEU A 80 12.33 14.97 6.45
CA LEU A 80 12.11 14.18 5.23
C LEU A 80 11.22 12.96 5.47
N ASP A 81 11.41 12.29 6.61
CA ASP A 81 10.63 11.11 6.98
C ASP A 81 9.19 11.49 7.26
N GLU A 82 8.95 12.60 7.97
CA GLU A 82 7.61 13.16 8.16
C GLU A 82 6.92 13.50 6.83
N ILE A 83 7.62 14.16 5.90
CA ILE A 83 7.09 14.47 4.57
C ILE A 83 6.76 13.18 3.80
N TYR A 84 7.67 12.20 3.83
CA TYR A 84 7.45 10.91 3.19
C TYR A 84 6.23 10.19 3.78
N GLU A 85 6.11 10.13 5.12
CA GLU A 85 4.98 9.50 5.81
C GLU A 85 3.65 10.17 5.45
N ASP A 86 3.59 11.50 5.43
CA ASP A 86 2.37 12.22 5.12
C ASP A 86 1.93 11.97 3.67
N LEU A 87 2.86 12.05 2.71
CA LEU A 87 2.58 11.73 1.30
C LEU A 87 2.11 10.29 1.12
N TYR A 88 2.74 9.35 1.83
CA TYR A 88 2.36 7.95 1.83
C TYR A 88 0.94 7.75 2.39
N LYS A 89 0.63 8.31 3.57
CA LYS A 89 -0.70 8.25 4.21
C LYS A 89 -1.77 8.88 3.34
N GLN A 90 -1.50 10.03 2.73
CA GLN A 90 -2.42 10.68 1.80
C GLN A 90 -2.74 9.80 0.59
N CYS A 91 -1.73 9.15 0.00
CA CYS A 91 -1.92 8.22 -1.12
C CYS A 91 -2.79 7.02 -0.72
N LEU A 92 -2.54 6.44 0.46
CA LEU A 92 -3.34 5.33 0.98
C LEU A 92 -4.80 5.74 1.18
N ARG A 93 -5.04 6.89 1.85
CA ARG A 93 -6.39 7.44 2.07
C ARG A 93 -7.14 7.66 0.76
N LYS A 94 -6.50 8.27 -0.25
CA LYS A 94 -7.09 8.46 -1.58
C LYS A 94 -7.48 7.15 -2.26
N ARG A 95 -6.77 6.06 -1.99
CA ARG A 95 -7.04 4.73 -2.55
C ARG A 95 -7.93 3.85 -1.67
N GLY A 96 -8.48 4.41 -0.59
CA GLY A 96 -9.37 3.72 0.33
C GLY A 96 -8.65 2.66 1.20
N ILE A 97 -7.34 2.81 1.39
CA ILE A 97 -6.54 1.97 2.27
C ILE A 97 -6.10 2.80 3.48
N ASN A 98 -6.20 2.20 4.67
CA ASN A 98 -5.73 2.75 5.94
C ASN A 98 -6.36 4.13 6.31
N ASN A 99 -7.53 4.07 6.95
CA ASN A 99 -8.30 5.25 7.37
C ASN A 99 -8.18 5.56 8.87
N LYS A 100 -7.06 5.15 9.50
CA LYS A 100 -6.72 5.48 10.89
C LYS A 100 -5.65 6.56 10.93
#